data_AF-A0A0L6TVS2-F1
#
_entry.id   AF-A0A0L6TVS2-F1
#
_cell.length_a   1.000
_cell.length_b   1.000
_cell.length_c   1.000
_cell.angle_alpha   90.00
_cell.angle_beta   90.00
_cell.angle_gamma   90.00
#
_symmetry.space_group_name_H-M   'P 1'
#
loop_
_entity.id
_entity.type
_entity.pdbx_description
1 polymer ?
#
loop_
_entity_poly.entity_id
_entity_poly.type
_entity_poly.pdbx_seq_one_letter_code
_entity_poly.pdbx_strand_id
1 'polypeptide(L)'
;MASVDDQGNVLLGNQLLISNESTDIENTQSTGTLSSGADVMETSELDLASYGFDAILPFEPSAGQRPIDPSNGSLLKTSEVYELNSTKDFYTYSFITGNMDQTHARLAYNGTHGQVWVDADNPTMFITDDDACLIGEAFDDSIYPLITENFYTESDVNADGKIAILCFDIQDNYAIPGDAYCNGYFSPEDLYDGADSNRMEIFCMDTYPTMGNDVNNPNVSQIFVGLAHEFQHMVNFNRNEIEEKSGYMDTWLDEALSEAAGYMYQVLAESAGQDCKDVHTMRLSSYNKSDAIRNGKSLLDWNTSADNLNYALSYFFGQYLRTQVDEALGSGNGVKVFNEIITDPGNGNAAVESVIQKYIDPQLTFGEFLTNYRAAMVLKADTGSFGFNGEEAFNGISTPLYIGGTTNLAGGGAIVTAIDAPFTVPVDQGTDVSCLGIFW
;
A
#
# COMPACT_ATOMS: atom_id res chain seq x y z
N MET A 1 0.63 17.62 28.24
CA MET A 1 0.40 16.16 28.22
C MET A 1 -0.48 15.96 27.01
N ALA A 2 0.01 15.22 26.01
CA ALA A 2 -0.82 14.79 24.90
C ALA A 2 -1.99 13.99 25.47
N SER A 3 -3.23 14.41 25.22
CA SER A 3 -4.43 13.72 25.73
C SER A 3 -5.64 14.00 24.86
N VAL A 4 -6.59 13.08 24.91
CA VAL A 4 -7.90 13.19 24.27
C VAL A 4 -8.96 13.50 25.33
N ASP A 5 -9.94 14.33 24.97
CA ASP A 5 -11.20 14.52 25.67
C ASP A 5 -12.34 13.99 24.79
N ASP A 6 -12.97 12.90 25.25
CA ASP A 6 -14.10 12.21 24.65
C ASP A 6 -15.34 12.25 25.56
N GLN A 7 -15.31 13.03 26.65
CA GLN A 7 -16.28 12.92 27.73
C GLN A 7 -17.43 13.93 27.59
N GLY A 8 -18.58 13.42 27.15
CA GLY A 8 -19.84 14.17 27.10
C GLY A 8 -19.95 15.11 25.89
N ASN A 9 -20.87 16.08 25.97
CA ASN A 9 -21.22 16.90 24.81
C ASN A 9 -20.40 18.19 24.69
N VAL A 10 -19.46 18.43 25.61
CA VAL A 10 -18.59 19.62 25.60
C VAL A 10 -17.15 19.14 25.70
N LEU A 11 -16.40 19.28 24.60
CA LEU A 11 -15.05 18.80 24.45
C LEU A 11 -14.04 19.94 24.67
N LEU A 12 -12.94 19.63 25.34
CA LEU A 12 -11.84 20.54 25.62
C LEU A 12 -10.61 20.17 24.78
N GLY A 13 -9.82 21.18 24.41
CA GLY A 13 -8.60 20.98 23.62
C GLY A 13 -8.15 22.27 22.96
N ASN A 14 -7.08 22.17 22.18
CA ASN A 14 -6.66 23.18 21.20
C ASN A 14 -6.89 22.71 19.75
N GLN A 15 -7.24 21.43 19.56
CA GLN A 15 -7.68 20.86 18.30
C GLN A 15 -8.93 19.99 18.50
N LEU A 16 -9.67 19.78 17.42
CA LEU A 16 -10.87 18.94 17.36
C LEU A 16 -10.70 17.97 16.19
N LEU A 17 -10.73 16.67 16.47
CA LEU A 17 -10.84 15.63 15.45
C LEU A 17 -12.33 15.30 15.27
N ILE A 18 -12.78 15.26 14.03
CA ILE A 18 -14.12 14.81 13.65
C ILE A 18 -13.94 13.66 12.66
N SER A 19 -14.51 12.49 12.97
CA SER A 19 -14.32 11.25 12.23
C SER A 19 -15.68 10.65 11.88
N ASN A 20 -15.84 10.08 10.69
CA ASN A 20 -16.99 9.26 10.35
C ASN A 20 -16.59 7.77 10.49
N GLU A 21 -17.12 7.13 11.52
CA GLU A 21 -16.81 5.75 11.93
C GLU A 21 -17.53 4.70 11.08
N SER A 22 -18.38 5.13 10.14
CA SER A 22 -18.99 4.23 9.17
C SER A 22 -17.92 3.53 8.33
N THR A 23 -18.06 2.22 8.20
CA THR A 23 -17.22 1.39 7.31
C THR A 23 -17.72 1.40 5.86
N ASP A 24 -18.89 1.98 5.62
CA ASP A 24 -19.47 2.16 4.29
C ASP A 24 -19.15 3.57 3.76
N ILE A 25 -18.43 3.65 2.64
CA ILE A 25 -18.06 4.91 1.98
C ILE A 25 -19.26 5.73 1.52
N GLU A 26 -20.38 5.06 1.15
CA GLU A 26 -21.59 5.71 0.67
C GLU A 26 -22.39 6.36 1.80
N ASN A 27 -22.14 5.97 3.04
CA ASN A 27 -22.71 6.59 4.23
C ASN A 27 -21.97 7.90 4.57
N THR A 28 -22.07 8.84 3.64
CA THR A 28 -21.54 10.20 3.79
C THR A 28 -22.43 10.99 4.74
N GLN A 29 -21.84 11.52 5.82
CA GLN A 29 -22.58 12.17 6.89
C GLN A 29 -22.03 13.56 7.25
N SER A 30 -22.91 14.44 7.71
CA SER A 30 -22.59 15.81 8.13
C SER A 30 -21.74 15.83 9.39
N THR A 31 -20.72 16.69 9.43
CA THR A 31 -19.95 17.02 10.64
C THR A 31 -20.77 17.75 11.71
N GLY A 32 -22.01 18.13 11.39
CA GLY A 32 -22.81 19.05 12.18
C GLY A 32 -22.35 20.51 12.02
N THR A 33 -23.02 21.41 12.73
CA THR A 33 -22.71 22.85 12.66
C THR A 33 -21.29 23.15 13.18
N LEU A 34 -20.39 23.57 12.28
CA LEU A 34 -19.02 24.00 12.60
C LEU A 34 -18.86 25.49 12.30
N SER A 35 -18.24 26.20 13.23
CA SER A 35 -17.80 27.58 13.00
C SER A 35 -16.55 27.53 12.11
N SER A 36 -16.42 28.45 11.16
CA SER A 36 -15.17 28.59 10.38
C SER A 36 -14.00 28.79 11.33
N GLY A 37 -12.98 27.94 11.23
CA GLY A 37 -11.79 28.00 12.08
C GLY A 37 -11.05 29.34 11.97
N ALA A 38 -10.30 29.70 13.02
CA ALA A 38 -9.33 30.80 12.97
C ALA A 38 -8.18 30.48 11.99
N ASP A 39 -7.45 31.49 11.53
CA ASP A 39 -6.34 31.37 10.57
C ASP A 39 -5.29 30.32 11.02
N VAL A 40 -5.01 29.29 10.19
CA VAL A 40 -3.92 28.32 10.43
C VAL A 40 -3.15 27.96 9.15
N MET A 41 -1.89 27.57 9.36
CA MET A 41 -0.79 27.25 8.42
C MET A 41 -1.16 27.05 6.94
N GLU A 42 -0.49 27.83 6.09
CA GLU A 42 -0.38 27.56 4.66
C GLU A 42 0.18 26.15 4.43
N THR A 43 -0.53 25.35 3.63
CA THR A 43 0.10 24.19 2.99
C THR A 43 1.09 24.71 1.98
N SER A 44 2.37 24.38 2.14
CA SER A 44 3.33 24.50 1.04
C SER A 44 2.86 23.61 -0.10
N GLU A 45 2.98 24.09 -1.34
CA GLU A 45 2.74 23.26 -2.53
C GLU A 45 3.50 21.93 -2.40
N LEU A 46 2.84 20.83 -2.80
CA LEU A 46 3.51 19.56 -3.03
C LEU A 46 4.66 19.82 -3.99
N ASP A 47 5.88 19.51 -3.56
CA ASP A 47 7.04 19.61 -4.43
C ASP A 47 6.82 18.55 -5.52
N LEU A 48 6.53 19.00 -6.74
CA LEU A 48 6.23 18.16 -7.92
C LEU A 48 7.52 17.48 -8.43
N ALA A 49 8.22 16.78 -7.55
CA ALA A 49 9.16 15.75 -8.00
C ALA A 49 8.35 14.68 -8.76
N SER A 50 8.92 14.08 -9.81
CA SER A 50 8.32 12.92 -10.47
C SER A 50 7.88 11.94 -9.41
N TYR A 51 6.64 11.50 -9.47
CA TYR A 51 6.12 10.54 -8.49
C TYR A 51 5.76 9.25 -9.21
N GLY A 52 6.39 8.16 -8.78
CA GLY A 52 6.01 6.84 -9.25
C GLY A 52 4.84 6.30 -8.46
N PHE A 53 3.76 5.86 -9.12
CA PHE A 53 2.63 5.17 -8.52
C PHE A 53 2.71 3.66 -8.74
N ASP A 54 1.95 2.90 -7.95
CA ASP A 54 1.65 1.50 -8.23
C ASP A 54 0.31 1.41 -8.97
N ALA A 55 0.25 0.55 -9.98
CA ALA A 55 -0.85 0.45 -10.92
C ALA A 55 -1.71 -0.78 -10.66
N ILE A 56 -2.91 -0.55 -10.14
CA ILE A 56 -3.93 -1.58 -10.01
C ILE A 56 -4.55 -1.84 -11.39
N LEU A 57 -4.16 -2.95 -12.02
CA LEU A 57 -4.69 -3.33 -13.32
C LEU A 57 -6.08 -3.96 -13.18
N PRO A 58 -7.10 -3.46 -13.90
CA PRO A 58 -8.44 -4.02 -13.82
C PRO A 58 -8.47 -5.39 -14.49
N PHE A 59 -8.74 -6.45 -13.72
CA PHE A 59 -8.96 -7.79 -14.24
C PHE A 59 -10.23 -8.42 -13.65
N GLU A 60 -11.23 -8.62 -14.50
CA GLU A 60 -12.46 -9.34 -14.17
C GLU A 60 -12.53 -10.62 -15.00
N PRO A 61 -12.33 -11.81 -14.41
CA PRO A 61 -12.34 -13.05 -15.16
C PRO A 61 -13.70 -13.28 -15.82
N SER A 62 -13.69 -13.74 -17.08
CA SER A 62 -14.93 -14.08 -17.77
C SER A 62 -15.69 -15.17 -17.02
N ALA A 63 -17.03 -15.22 -17.15
CA ALA A 63 -17.84 -16.22 -16.46
C ALA A 63 -17.37 -17.66 -16.73
N GLY A 64 -16.84 -18.32 -15.70
CA GLY A 64 -16.31 -19.68 -15.78
C GLY A 64 -14.82 -19.79 -16.11
N GLN A 65 -14.14 -18.69 -16.41
CA GLN A 65 -12.68 -18.59 -16.41
C GLN A 65 -12.20 -18.78 -14.97
N ARG A 66 -11.13 -19.54 -14.79
CA ARG A 66 -10.55 -19.86 -13.48
C ARG A 66 -9.04 -19.68 -13.56
N PRO A 67 -8.39 -19.42 -12.40
CA PRO A 67 -6.94 -19.52 -12.32
C PRO A 67 -6.47 -20.85 -12.88
N ILE A 68 -5.27 -20.86 -13.47
CA ILE A 68 -4.68 -22.10 -13.97
C ILE A 68 -4.47 -23.04 -12.78
N ASP A 69 -5.02 -24.25 -12.89
CA ASP A 69 -4.76 -25.32 -11.93
C ASP A 69 -3.50 -26.08 -12.39
N PRO A 70 -2.36 -25.95 -11.69
CA PRO A 70 -1.12 -26.61 -12.10
C PRO A 70 -1.21 -28.13 -12.01
N SER A 71 -2.19 -28.69 -11.29
CA SER A 71 -2.44 -30.13 -11.29
C SER A 71 -3.10 -30.63 -12.59
N ASN A 72 -3.66 -29.72 -13.40
CA ASN A 72 -4.25 -30.03 -14.68
C ASN A 72 -3.22 -29.94 -15.81
N GLY A 73 -2.50 -31.05 -16.04
CA GLY A 73 -1.44 -31.13 -17.06
C GLY A 73 -1.85 -30.86 -18.51
N SER A 74 -3.13 -30.66 -18.83
CA SER A 74 -3.53 -30.16 -20.17
C SER A 74 -3.41 -28.65 -20.32
N LEU A 75 -3.35 -27.90 -19.21
CA LEU A 75 -3.20 -26.44 -19.18
C LEU A 75 -1.74 -26.02 -19.05
N LEU A 76 -0.89 -26.88 -18.48
CA LEU A 76 0.55 -26.73 -18.51
C LEU A 76 1.04 -26.84 -19.96
N LYS A 77 1.35 -25.70 -20.59
CA LYS A 77 2.34 -25.72 -21.69
C LYS A 77 3.61 -26.27 -21.06
N THR A 78 4.26 -27.25 -21.70
CA THR A 78 5.48 -27.93 -21.20
C THR A 78 6.34 -26.97 -20.39
N SER A 79 6.56 -27.23 -19.09
CA SER A 79 7.37 -26.36 -18.22
C SER A 79 8.67 -26.01 -18.96
N GLU A 80 8.73 -24.78 -19.48
CA GLU A 80 9.85 -24.35 -20.29
C GLU A 80 10.99 -24.11 -19.31
N VAL A 81 11.95 -25.01 -19.31
CA VAL A 81 13.17 -24.82 -18.53
C VAL A 81 13.99 -23.75 -19.24
N TYR A 82 14.01 -22.55 -18.67
CA TYR A 82 14.82 -21.45 -19.17
C TYR A 82 16.25 -21.52 -18.62
N GLU A 83 17.22 -21.30 -19.50
CA GLU A 83 18.64 -21.21 -19.19
C GLU A 83 19.08 -19.74 -19.33
N LEU A 84 20.19 -19.35 -18.70
CA LEU A 84 20.69 -17.98 -18.86
C LEU A 84 20.86 -17.63 -20.35
N ASN A 85 20.41 -16.42 -20.71
CA ASN A 85 20.31 -15.90 -22.08
C ASN A 85 19.19 -16.50 -22.95
N SER A 86 18.32 -17.35 -22.42
CA SER A 86 17.03 -17.62 -23.07
C SER A 86 16.28 -16.30 -23.32
N THR A 87 15.57 -16.20 -24.43
CA THR A 87 14.70 -15.07 -24.73
C THR A 87 13.27 -15.52 -24.97
N LYS A 88 12.30 -14.66 -24.62
CA LYS A 88 10.88 -14.86 -24.90
C LYS A 88 10.15 -13.52 -24.93
N ASP A 89 8.97 -13.54 -25.51
CA ASP A 89 8.03 -12.42 -25.46
C ASP A 89 7.14 -12.56 -24.22
N PHE A 90 6.96 -11.47 -23.50
CA PHE A 90 6.02 -11.33 -22.38
C PHE A 90 4.89 -10.41 -22.79
N TYR A 91 3.67 -10.72 -22.35
CA TYR A 91 2.55 -9.79 -22.42
C TYR A 91 2.72 -8.72 -21.34
N THR A 92 2.64 -7.45 -21.72
CA THR A 92 2.84 -6.32 -20.81
C THR A 92 1.76 -5.26 -21.04
N TYR A 93 1.35 -4.55 -19.99
CA TYR A 93 0.35 -3.49 -20.12
C TYR A 93 1.00 -2.16 -20.54
N SER A 94 0.39 -1.48 -21.51
CA SER A 94 0.80 -0.16 -21.97
C SER A 94 -0.17 0.88 -21.45
N PHE A 95 0.25 1.66 -20.46
CA PHE A 95 -0.54 2.78 -19.91
C PHE A 95 -0.65 3.96 -20.90
N ILE A 96 0.16 3.98 -21.97
CA ILE A 96 -0.01 4.92 -23.09
C ILE A 96 -1.26 4.58 -23.91
N THR A 97 -1.45 3.30 -24.25
CA THR A 97 -2.53 2.89 -25.16
C THR A 97 -3.75 2.31 -24.45
N GLY A 98 -3.59 1.89 -23.19
CA GLY A 98 -4.58 1.17 -22.40
C GLY A 98 -4.79 -0.28 -22.82
N ASN A 99 -3.82 -0.91 -23.52
CA ASN A 99 -3.92 -2.29 -24.03
C ASN A 99 -2.69 -3.12 -23.64
N MET A 100 -2.82 -4.44 -23.80
CA MET A 100 -1.69 -5.37 -23.73
C MET A 100 -0.83 -5.24 -24.99
N ASP A 101 0.47 -5.10 -24.78
CA ASP A 101 1.55 -5.13 -25.75
C ASP A 101 2.46 -6.35 -25.48
N GLN A 102 3.59 -6.43 -26.18
CA GLN A 102 4.60 -7.46 -25.95
C GLN A 102 5.98 -6.84 -25.72
N THR A 103 6.67 -7.33 -24.70
CA THR A 103 8.06 -7.00 -24.40
C THR A 103 8.94 -8.21 -24.68
N HIS A 104 9.92 -8.08 -25.59
CA HIS A 104 10.91 -9.12 -25.83
C HIS A 104 12.03 -9.02 -24.79
N ALA A 105 12.28 -10.07 -24.02
CA ALA A 105 13.23 -10.03 -22.93
C ALA A 105 14.18 -11.23 -22.92
N ARG A 106 15.33 -11.04 -22.27
CA ARG A 106 16.37 -12.04 -22.05
C ARG A 106 16.50 -12.37 -20.56
N LEU A 107 16.60 -13.65 -20.24
CA LEU A 107 16.90 -14.12 -18.88
C LEU A 107 18.36 -13.77 -18.52
N ALA A 108 18.55 -12.84 -17.58
CA ALA A 108 19.84 -12.37 -17.12
C ALA A 108 20.26 -12.96 -15.76
N TYR A 109 19.29 -13.40 -14.95
CA TYR A 109 19.54 -14.10 -13.68
C TYR A 109 18.53 -15.23 -13.47
N ASN A 110 18.97 -16.39 -12.98
CA ASN A 110 18.12 -17.54 -12.69
C ASN A 110 18.47 -18.10 -11.30
N GLY A 111 17.68 -17.68 -10.30
CA GLY A 111 17.91 -17.95 -8.89
C GLY A 111 17.18 -19.19 -8.37
N THR A 112 16.96 -19.25 -7.05
CA THR A 112 16.20 -20.30 -6.36
C THR A 112 14.70 -20.05 -6.40
N HIS A 113 14.24 -18.80 -6.29
CA HIS A 113 12.83 -18.43 -6.36
C HIS A 113 12.56 -17.43 -7.50
N GLY A 114 13.48 -16.52 -7.79
CA GLY A 114 13.32 -15.49 -8.83
C GLY A 114 14.06 -15.77 -10.14
N GLN A 115 13.50 -15.24 -11.23
CA GLN A 115 14.16 -15.09 -12.53
C GLN A 115 14.12 -13.63 -12.97
N VAL A 116 15.26 -13.01 -13.25
CA VAL A 116 15.31 -11.63 -13.73
C VAL A 116 15.42 -11.62 -15.26
N TRP A 117 14.40 -11.07 -15.89
CA TRP A 117 14.28 -10.87 -17.32
C TRP A 117 14.47 -9.39 -17.64
N VAL A 118 15.37 -9.09 -18.57
CA VAL A 118 15.67 -7.71 -18.99
C VAL A 118 15.28 -7.51 -20.44
N ASP A 119 14.73 -6.34 -20.75
CA ASP A 119 14.40 -5.95 -22.13
C ASP A 119 15.61 -6.16 -23.07
N ALA A 120 15.35 -6.88 -24.15
CA ALA A 120 16.35 -7.27 -25.14
C ALA A 120 16.35 -6.35 -26.39
N ASP A 121 15.31 -5.54 -26.58
CA ASP A 121 15.04 -4.82 -27.84
C ASP A 121 15.22 -3.29 -27.71
N ASN A 122 16.47 -2.85 -27.61
CA ASN A 122 16.87 -1.43 -27.46
C ASN A 122 16.34 -0.80 -26.16
N PRO A 123 16.73 -1.33 -24.99
CA PRO A 123 16.22 -0.84 -23.72
C PRO A 123 16.62 0.63 -23.48
N THR A 124 15.71 1.41 -22.90
CA THR A 124 16.01 2.78 -22.45
C THR A 124 17.10 2.78 -21.37
N MET A 125 17.03 1.82 -20.44
CA MET A 125 17.99 1.62 -19.35
C MET A 125 18.87 0.40 -19.62
N PHE A 126 20.19 0.55 -19.57
CA PHE A 126 21.12 -0.57 -19.76
C PHE A 126 21.34 -1.33 -18.44
N ILE A 127 20.69 -2.49 -18.30
CA ILE A 127 20.86 -3.42 -17.18
C ILE A 127 21.88 -4.50 -17.56
N THR A 128 22.99 -4.58 -16.81
CA THR A 128 24.00 -5.63 -16.99
C THR A 128 23.60 -6.95 -16.32
N ASP A 129 24.32 -8.04 -16.61
CA ASP A 129 24.12 -9.31 -15.89
C ASP A 129 24.47 -9.17 -14.38
N ASP A 130 25.42 -8.29 -14.02
CA ASP A 130 25.74 -8.01 -12.62
C ASP A 130 24.60 -7.24 -11.92
N ASP A 131 23.98 -6.27 -12.61
CA ASP A 131 22.79 -5.56 -12.12
C ASP A 131 21.61 -6.52 -11.92
N ALA A 132 21.37 -7.40 -12.90
CA ALA A 132 20.34 -8.44 -12.79
C ALA A 132 20.62 -9.43 -11.64
N CYS A 133 21.90 -9.73 -11.38
CA CYS A 133 22.30 -10.54 -10.23
C CYS A 133 21.97 -9.87 -8.90
N LEU A 134 22.21 -8.55 -8.78
CA LEU A 134 21.84 -7.79 -7.57
C LEU A 134 20.32 -7.81 -7.33
N ILE A 135 19.53 -7.65 -8.39
CA ILE A 135 18.06 -7.74 -8.31
C ILE A 135 17.63 -9.14 -7.85
N GLY A 136 18.18 -10.17 -8.49
CA GLY A 136 17.84 -11.56 -8.22
C GLY A 136 18.22 -12.02 -6.82
N GLU A 137 19.43 -11.68 -6.35
CA GLU A 137 19.88 -11.99 -4.99
C GLU A 137 19.08 -11.23 -3.93
N ALA A 138 18.75 -9.95 -4.16
CA ALA A 138 17.87 -9.21 -3.26
C ALA A 138 16.49 -9.88 -3.14
N PHE A 139 15.95 -10.37 -4.26
CA PHE A 139 14.70 -11.11 -4.26
C PHE A 139 14.80 -12.43 -3.50
N ASP A 140 15.70 -13.33 -3.91
CA ASP A 140 15.83 -14.67 -3.34
C ASP A 140 16.21 -14.67 -1.86
N ASP A 141 17.21 -13.86 -1.47
CA ASP A 141 17.83 -13.96 -0.16
C ASP A 141 17.12 -13.13 0.91
N SER A 142 16.38 -12.09 0.49
CA SER A 142 15.78 -11.13 1.41
C SER A 142 14.27 -10.98 1.22
N ILE A 143 13.80 -10.63 0.01
CA ILE A 143 12.39 -10.29 -0.21
C ILE A 143 11.51 -11.54 -0.14
N TYR A 144 11.89 -12.62 -0.82
CA TYR A 144 11.13 -13.86 -0.85
C TYR A 144 10.86 -14.43 0.56
N PRO A 145 11.88 -14.65 1.42
CA PRO A 145 11.63 -15.10 2.78
C PRO A 145 10.87 -14.06 3.62
N LEU A 146 11.11 -12.76 3.42
CA LEU A 146 10.39 -11.72 4.16
C LEU A 146 8.88 -11.74 3.86
N ILE A 147 8.48 -11.87 2.59
CA ILE A 147 7.07 -11.89 2.22
C ILE A 147 6.41 -13.20 2.65
N THR A 148 7.04 -14.34 2.35
CA THR A 148 6.48 -15.66 2.69
C THR A 148 6.37 -15.92 4.19
N GLU A 149 7.25 -15.32 5.01
CA GLU A 149 7.19 -15.43 6.46
C GLU A 149 6.12 -14.53 7.11
N ASN A 150 5.85 -13.36 6.54
CA ASN A 150 5.02 -12.33 7.18
C ASN A 150 3.63 -12.15 6.57
N PHE A 151 3.41 -12.59 5.33
CA PHE A 151 2.18 -12.39 4.58
C PHE A 151 1.59 -13.73 4.12
N TYR A 152 2.04 -14.27 3.00
CA TYR A 152 1.58 -15.57 2.49
C TYR A 152 2.52 -16.09 1.40
N THR A 153 2.20 -17.22 0.78
CA THR A 153 2.96 -17.79 -0.34
C THR A 153 2.27 -17.55 -1.68
N GLU A 154 3.07 -17.52 -2.74
CA GLU A 154 2.63 -17.49 -4.12
C GLU A 154 1.90 -18.77 -4.56
N SER A 155 1.20 -18.67 -5.69
CA SER A 155 0.84 -19.83 -6.50
C SER A 155 2.04 -20.32 -7.33
N ASP A 156 1.88 -21.42 -8.05
CA ASP A 156 2.85 -21.90 -9.05
C ASP A 156 2.07 -22.43 -10.26
N VAL A 157 1.45 -21.52 -11.00
CA VAL A 157 0.46 -21.88 -12.03
C VAL A 157 1.06 -22.59 -13.24
N ASN A 158 2.34 -22.34 -13.53
CA ASN A 158 3.07 -22.97 -14.62
C ASN A 158 3.97 -24.15 -14.17
N ALA A 159 3.99 -24.45 -12.86
CA ALA A 159 4.73 -25.55 -12.26
C ALA A 159 6.25 -25.51 -12.53
N ASP A 160 6.84 -24.31 -12.59
CA ASP A 160 8.29 -24.13 -12.70
C ASP A 160 8.96 -23.79 -11.35
N GLY A 161 8.16 -23.44 -10.34
CA GLY A 161 8.63 -23.06 -9.00
C GLY A 161 9.43 -21.77 -8.98
N LYS A 162 9.18 -20.86 -9.94
CA LYS A 162 9.85 -19.57 -10.09
C LYS A 162 8.86 -18.43 -10.27
N ILE A 163 9.29 -17.24 -9.85
CA ILE A 163 8.63 -15.98 -10.14
C ILE A 163 9.48 -15.20 -11.13
N ALA A 164 8.88 -14.74 -12.22
CA ALA A 164 9.54 -13.86 -13.17
C ALA A 164 9.49 -12.39 -12.72
N ILE A 165 10.64 -11.74 -12.81
CA ILE A 165 10.82 -10.30 -12.57
C ILE A 165 11.18 -9.70 -13.92
N LEU A 166 10.23 -9.01 -14.56
CA LEU A 166 10.46 -8.39 -15.87
C LEU A 166 10.84 -6.93 -15.70
N CYS A 167 12.09 -6.59 -16.01
CA CYS A 167 12.62 -5.24 -15.97
C CYS A 167 12.62 -4.63 -17.38
N PHE A 168 11.78 -3.61 -17.60
CA PHE A 168 11.73 -2.84 -18.84
C PHE A 168 11.29 -1.39 -18.57
N ASP A 169 11.38 -0.54 -19.58
CA ASP A 169 10.85 0.83 -19.53
C ASP A 169 9.32 0.76 -19.68
N ILE A 170 8.58 0.91 -18.57
CA ILE A 170 7.12 0.76 -18.59
C ILE A 170 6.53 1.88 -19.44
N GLN A 171 5.63 1.50 -20.36
CA GLN A 171 5.04 2.46 -21.28
C GLN A 171 3.95 3.27 -20.57
N ASP A 172 4.32 4.40 -19.94
CA ASP A 172 3.45 5.18 -19.04
C ASP A 172 3.39 6.69 -19.28
N ASN A 173 3.80 7.14 -20.46
CA ASN A 173 3.88 8.56 -20.85
C ASN A 173 4.87 9.40 -20.03
N TYR A 174 5.74 8.81 -19.22
CA TYR A 174 6.81 9.57 -18.58
C TYR A 174 7.70 10.24 -19.64
N ALA A 175 7.64 11.57 -19.73
CA ALA A 175 8.36 12.34 -20.74
C ALA A 175 9.38 13.30 -20.12
N ILE A 176 9.06 13.90 -18.97
CA ILE A 176 9.92 14.84 -18.26
C ILE A 176 9.88 14.63 -16.74
N PRO A 177 10.95 15.03 -16.02
CA PRO A 177 10.91 15.08 -14.56
C PRO A 177 9.73 15.92 -14.06
N GLY A 178 8.92 15.35 -13.18
CA GLY A 178 7.65 15.89 -12.68
C GLY A 178 6.43 15.09 -13.13
N ASP A 179 6.55 14.30 -14.20
CA ASP A 179 5.45 13.42 -14.65
C ASP A 179 5.26 12.24 -13.68
N ALA A 180 4.02 11.76 -13.59
CA ALA A 180 3.72 10.51 -12.90
C ALA A 180 4.14 9.32 -13.79
N TYR A 181 4.60 8.25 -13.16
CA TYR A 181 5.05 7.02 -13.85
C TYR A 181 4.67 5.79 -13.01
N CYS A 182 4.56 4.62 -13.61
CA CYS A 182 4.31 3.36 -12.93
C CYS A 182 5.65 2.79 -12.46
N ASN A 183 5.85 2.56 -11.15
CA ASN A 183 7.12 1.97 -10.66
C ASN A 183 7.23 0.47 -10.95
N GLY A 184 6.09 -0.17 -11.15
CA GLY A 184 5.92 -1.60 -11.26
C GLY A 184 4.44 -1.96 -11.16
N TYR A 185 4.13 -3.21 -11.51
CA TYR A 185 2.80 -3.77 -11.34
C TYR A 185 2.83 -5.29 -11.33
N PHE A 186 1.88 -5.86 -10.60
CA PHE A 186 1.41 -7.23 -10.73
C PHE A 186 0.09 -7.27 -11.52
N SER A 187 -0.02 -8.17 -12.49
CA SER A 187 -1.28 -8.40 -13.23
C SER A 187 -1.90 -9.75 -12.83
N PRO A 188 -3.07 -9.76 -12.17
CA PRO A 188 -3.78 -11.00 -11.89
C PRO A 188 -4.10 -11.84 -13.12
N GLU A 189 -4.26 -11.22 -14.29
CA GLU A 189 -4.53 -11.92 -15.56
C GLU A 189 -3.42 -12.93 -15.90
N ASP A 190 -2.18 -12.68 -15.46
CA ASP A 190 -1.04 -13.55 -15.72
C ASP A 190 -1.14 -14.91 -15.03
N LEU A 191 -2.05 -15.07 -14.07
CA LEU A 191 -2.32 -16.34 -13.39
C LEU A 191 -3.45 -17.16 -14.04
N TYR A 192 -4.04 -16.65 -15.14
CA TYR A 192 -5.20 -17.25 -15.80
C TYR A 192 -4.89 -17.78 -17.22
N ASP A 193 -5.72 -18.69 -17.73
CA ASP A 193 -5.64 -19.14 -19.13
C ASP A 193 -6.26 -18.10 -20.08
N GLY A 194 -5.60 -16.95 -20.19
CA GLY A 194 -5.97 -15.81 -21.05
C GLY A 194 -5.25 -15.82 -22.41
N ALA A 195 -5.77 -15.03 -23.36
CA ALA A 195 -5.11 -14.80 -24.65
C ALA A 195 -3.91 -13.86 -24.51
N ASP A 196 -4.01 -12.88 -23.61
CA ASP A 196 -3.00 -11.86 -23.34
C ASP A 196 -2.34 -12.07 -21.97
N SER A 197 -2.34 -13.32 -21.49
CA SER A 197 -1.77 -13.73 -20.21
C SER A 197 -0.40 -14.39 -20.39
N ASN A 198 0.54 -14.10 -19.50
CA ASN A 198 1.83 -14.78 -19.40
C ASN A 198 1.71 -16.20 -18.82
N ARG A 199 0.60 -16.53 -18.15
CA ARG A 199 0.31 -17.85 -17.57
C ARG A 199 1.39 -18.33 -16.59
N MET A 200 1.89 -17.42 -15.77
CA MET A 200 2.96 -17.65 -14.80
C MET A 200 2.95 -16.55 -13.74
N GLU A 201 3.60 -16.81 -12.60
CA GLU A 201 3.91 -15.80 -11.61
C GLU A 201 4.92 -14.79 -12.19
N ILE A 202 4.46 -13.55 -12.42
CA ILE A 202 5.28 -12.47 -12.93
C ILE A 202 4.84 -11.13 -12.32
N PHE A 203 5.80 -10.28 -12.01
CA PHE A 203 5.56 -8.85 -11.85
C PHE A 203 6.57 -8.06 -12.69
N CYS A 204 6.11 -6.88 -13.13
CA CYS A 204 6.83 -5.98 -14.00
C CYS A 204 7.41 -4.84 -13.17
N MET A 205 8.69 -4.51 -13.37
CA MET A 205 9.35 -3.41 -12.70
C MET A 205 9.81 -2.38 -13.72
N ASP A 206 9.50 -1.12 -13.44
CA ASP A 206 10.00 -0.04 -14.26
C ASP A 206 11.51 0.13 -14.08
N THR A 207 12.17 0.42 -15.20
CA THR A 207 13.59 0.71 -15.24
C THR A 207 13.86 2.20 -15.34
N TYR A 208 12.99 2.96 -16.02
CA TYR A 208 13.18 4.39 -16.23
C TYR A 208 11.85 5.15 -16.03
N PRO A 209 11.78 6.08 -15.07
CA PRO A 209 12.88 6.69 -14.32
C PRO A 209 13.24 5.98 -13.01
N THR A 210 12.64 4.83 -12.69
CA THR A 210 12.75 4.24 -11.34
C THR A 210 14.19 3.94 -10.92
N MET A 211 15.04 3.41 -11.82
CA MET A 211 16.45 3.13 -11.54
C MET A 211 17.36 4.36 -11.74
N GLY A 212 16.80 5.56 -11.86
CA GLY A 212 17.52 6.81 -12.03
C GLY A 212 17.59 7.31 -13.47
N ASN A 213 18.26 8.46 -13.66
CA ASN A 213 18.31 9.16 -14.94
C ASN A 213 19.59 8.88 -15.77
N ASP A 214 20.59 8.21 -15.19
CA ASP A 214 21.77 7.78 -15.95
C ASP A 214 21.51 6.40 -16.57
N VAL A 215 21.04 6.42 -17.81
CA VAL A 215 20.68 5.22 -18.59
C VAL A 215 21.77 4.17 -18.74
N ASN A 216 23.04 4.50 -18.45
CA ASN A 216 24.16 3.54 -18.53
C ASN A 216 24.62 3.04 -17.17
N ASN A 217 24.13 3.61 -16.06
CA ASN A 217 24.51 3.27 -14.70
C ASN A 217 23.25 3.27 -13.80
N PRO A 218 22.36 2.28 -13.96
CA PRO A 218 21.16 2.18 -13.14
C PRO A 218 21.50 2.03 -11.65
N ASN A 219 20.68 2.66 -10.79
CA ASN A 219 20.60 2.28 -9.38
C ASN A 219 19.48 1.27 -9.18
N VAL A 220 19.77 -0.01 -9.39
CA VAL A 220 18.78 -1.09 -9.26
C VAL A 220 18.19 -1.24 -7.86
N SER A 221 18.87 -0.73 -6.82
CA SER A 221 18.35 -0.80 -5.45
C SER A 221 17.03 -0.05 -5.24
N GLN A 222 16.71 0.89 -6.15
CA GLN A 222 15.50 1.70 -6.08
C GLN A 222 14.22 0.90 -6.38
N ILE A 223 14.33 -0.27 -7.05
CA ILE A 223 13.17 -1.13 -7.29
C ILE A 223 12.92 -2.13 -6.16
N PHE A 224 13.84 -2.33 -5.21
CA PHE A 224 13.74 -3.45 -4.25
C PHE A 224 12.56 -3.34 -3.28
N VAL A 225 12.21 -2.12 -2.86
CA VAL A 225 10.98 -1.87 -2.08
C VAL A 225 9.74 -2.16 -2.92
N GLY A 226 9.77 -1.80 -4.22
CA GLY A 226 8.69 -2.12 -5.16
C GLY A 226 8.54 -3.63 -5.38
N LEU A 227 9.65 -4.37 -5.47
CA LEU A 227 9.61 -5.84 -5.56
C LEU A 227 8.89 -6.48 -4.38
N ALA A 228 9.15 -6.00 -3.15
CA ALA A 228 8.45 -6.48 -1.96
C ALA A 228 6.95 -6.13 -1.98
N HIS A 229 6.62 -4.93 -2.48
CA HIS A 229 5.25 -4.44 -2.68
C HIS A 229 4.49 -5.30 -3.69
N GLU A 230 5.01 -5.47 -4.91
CA GLU A 230 4.37 -6.30 -5.95
C GLU A 230 4.27 -7.77 -5.55
N PHE A 231 5.27 -8.30 -4.85
CA PHE A 231 5.21 -9.67 -4.38
C PHE A 231 4.12 -9.85 -3.30
N GLN A 232 3.86 -8.83 -2.48
CA GLN A 232 2.75 -8.85 -1.54
C GLN A 232 1.41 -8.99 -2.29
N HIS A 233 1.16 -8.18 -3.34
CA HIS A 233 -0.07 -8.27 -4.11
C HIS A 233 -0.28 -9.69 -4.68
N MET A 234 0.78 -10.30 -5.20
CA MET A 234 0.74 -11.66 -5.74
C MET A 234 0.33 -12.69 -4.69
N VAL A 235 0.95 -12.69 -3.50
CA VAL A 235 0.61 -13.67 -2.44
C VAL A 235 -0.75 -13.39 -1.82
N ASN A 236 -1.17 -12.13 -1.77
CA ASN A 236 -2.52 -11.72 -1.34
C ASN A 236 -3.58 -12.27 -2.29
N PHE A 237 -3.37 -12.06 -3.59
CA PHE A 237 -4.24 -12.54 -4.64
C PHE A 237 -4.33 -14.08 -4.63
N ASN A 238 -3.22 -14.78 -4.43
CA ASN A 238 -3.24 -16.24 -4.29
C ASN A 238 -4.14 -16.68 -3.13
N ARG A 239 -3.97 -16.11 -1.94
CA ARG A 239 -4.78 -16.51 -0.77
C ARG A 239 -6.27 -16.22 -0.98
N ASN A 240 -6.62 -15.02 -1.40
CA ASN A 240 -7.99 -14.54 -1.44
C ASN A 240 -8.76 -15.06 -2.66
N GLU A 241 -8.17 -15.02 -3.85
CA GLU A 241 -8.90 -15.35 -5.07
C GLU A 241 -8.67 -16.78 -5.55
N ILE A 242 -7.43 -17.28 -5.50
CA ILE A 242 -7.11 -18.62 -6.01
C ILE A 242 -7.53 -19.70 -5.02
N GLU A 243 -7.11 -19.57 -3.76
CA GLU A 243 -7.35 -20.58 -2.72
C GLU A 243 -8.76 -20.44 -2.12
N GLU A 244 -9.14 -19.25 -1.64
CA GLU A 244 -10.44 -19.03 -0.98
C GLU A 244 -11.61 -18.85 -1.94
N LYS A 245 -11.37 -18.18 -3.08
CA LYS A 245 -12.39 -17.74 -4.03
C LYS A 245 -13.38 -16.77 -3.39
N SER A 246 -12.86 -15.88 -2.55
CA SER A 246 -13.62 -14.83 -1.86
C SER A 246 -13.68 -13.52 -2.62
N GLY A 247 -12.99 -13.39 -3.76
CA GLY A 247 -12.79 -12.12 -4.46
C GLY A 247 -11.50 -11.42 -4.02
N TYR A 248 -11.26 -10.27 -4.63
CA TYR A 248 -10.16 -9.37 -4.29
C TYR A 248 -10.33 -8.83 -2.87
N MET A 249 -9.21 -8.61 -2.19
CA MET A 249 -9.17 -7.80 -0.98
C MET A 249 -9.56 -6.36 -1.32
N ASP A 250 -10.23 -5.66 -0.39
CA ASP A 250 -10.53 -4.24 -0.56
C ASP A 250 -9.23 -3.47 -0.81
N THR A 251 -9.21 -2.63 -1.84
CA THR A 251 -8.00 -1.91 -2.29
C THR A 251 -7.26 -1.20 -1.17
N TRP A 252 -7.97 -0.52 -0.27
CA TRP A 252 -7.33 0.18 0.85
C TRP A 252 -6.51 -0.75 1.77
N LEU A 253 -6.97 -1.99 1.92
CA LEU A 253 -6.31 -2.98 2.78
C LEU A 253 -5.21 -3.71 2.02
N ASP A 254 -5.45 -4.05 0.76
CA ASP A 254 -4.42 -4.63 -0.11
C ASP A 254 -3.18 -3.72 -0.13
N GLU A 255 -3.40 -2.43 -0.36
CA GLU A 255 -2.34 -1.43 -0.38
C GLU A 255 -1.73 -1.15 0.99
N ALA A 256 -2.51 -1.21 2.07
CA ALA A 256 -1.94 -1.11 3.42
C ALA A 256 -0.95 -2.24 3.72
N LEU A 257 -1.22 -3.44 3.20
CA LEU A 257 -0.35 -4.61 3.36
C LEU A 257 0.85 -4.56 2.40
N SER A 258 0.68 -4.15 1.14
CA SER A 258 1.80 -3.95 0.21
C SER A 258 2.77 -2.86 0.67
N GLU A 259 2.25 -1.74 1.18
CA GLU A 259 3.05 -0.69 1.79
C GLU A 259 3.80 -1.18 3.03
N ALA A 260 3.17 -2.05 3.83
CA ALA A 260 3.84 -2.69 4.96
C ALA A 260 4.98 -3.62 4.49
N ALA A 261 4.76 -4.40 3.44
CA ALA A 261 5.80 -5.26 2.84
C ALA A 261 7.02 -4.44 2.36
N GLY A 262 6.77 -3.36 1.62
CA GLY A 262 7.80 -2.44 1.16
C GLY A 262 8.58 -1.81 2.32
N TYR A 263 7.89 -1.35 3.37
CA TYR A 263 8.54 -0.75 4.54
C TYR A 263 9.32 -1.77 5.37
N MET A 264 8.82 -3.00 5.51
CA MET A 264 9.56 -4.08 6.16
C MET A 264 10.87 -4.38 5.44
N TYR A 265 10.87 -4.37 4.10
CA TYR A 265 12.11 -4.47 3.33
C TYR A 265 13.02 -3.25 3.53
N GLN A 266 12.48 -2.03 3.51
CA GLN A 266 13.27 -0.81 3.76
C GLN A 266 14.01 -0.92 5.11
N VAL A 267 13.30 -1.27 6.19
CA VAL A 267 13.91 -1.44 7.52
C VAL A 267 14.98 -2.53 7.52
N LEU A 268 14.75 -3.65 6.83
CA LEU A 268 15.73 -4.72 6.68
C LEU A 268 17.01 -4.22 5.98
N ALA A 269 16.86 -3.56 4.83
CA ALA A 269 17.97 -3.01 4.05
C ALA A 269 18.76 -1.96 4.83
N GLU A 270 18.08 -1.01 5.48
CA GLU A 270 18.70 0.02 6.32
C GLU A 270 19.50 -0.60 7.48
N SER A 271 18.95 -1.64 8.13
CA SER A 271 19.65 -2.35 9.22
C SER A 271 20.91 -3.07 8.74
N ALA A 272 20.94 -3.46 7.46
CA ALA A 272 22.10 -4.05 6.80
C ALA A 272 23.07 -3.01 6.20
N GLY A 273 22.73 -1.71 6.27
CA GLY A 273 23.50 -0.63 5.66
C GLY A 273 23.44 -0.63 4.13
N GLN A 274 22.36 -1.16 3.55
CA GLN A 274 22.10 -1.20 2.11
C GLN A 274 21.27 0.02 1.68
N ASP A 275 21.53 0.52 0.47
CA ASP A 275 20.70 1.56 -0.17
C ASP A 275 19.39 0.95 -0.66
N CYS A 276 18.29 1.68 -0.52
CA CYS A 276 16.98 1.32 -1.08
C CYS A 276 16.10 2.58 -1.14
N LYS A 277 14.91 2.45 -1.75
CA LYS A 277 13.92 3.53 -1.81
C LYS A 277 13.38 3.85 -0.41
N ASP A 278 13.41 5.11 -0.01
CA ASP A 278 12.84 5.56 1.27
C ASP A 278 11.33 5.83 1.13
N VAL A 279 10.51 4.78 1.25
CA VAL A 279 9.05 4.88 1.15
C VAL A 279 8.48 5.66 2.33
N HIS A 280 9.05 5.53 3.53
CA HIS A 280 8.56 6.24 4.71
C HIS A 280 8.57 7.76 4.51
N THR A 281 9.70 8.34 4.13
CA THR A 281 9.82 9.79 3.90
C THR A 281 8.91 10.26 2.76
N MET A 282 8.73 9.44 1.71
CA MET A 282 7.79 9.73 0.63
C MET A 282 6.35 9.83 1.15
N ARG A 283 5.87 8.82 1.89
CA ARG A 283 4.51 8.78 2.46
C ARG A 283 4.28 9.91 3.45
N LEU A 284 5.30 10.24 4.24
CA LEU A 284 5.27 11.38 5.15
C LEU A 284 5.08 12.71 4.41
N SER A 285 5.83 12.93 3.33
CA SER A 285 5.70 14.13 2.49
C SER A 285 4.31 14.23 1.87
N SER A 286 3.79 13.13 1.32
CA SER A 286 2.45 13.06 0.73
C SER A 286 1.35 13.39 1.74
N TYR A 287 1.42 12.82 2.95
CA TYR A 287 0.42 13.07 3.99
C TYR A 287 0.47 14.53 4.49
N ASN A 288 1.65 15.02 4.85
CA ASN A 288 1.82 16.32 5.51
C ASN A 288 1.41 17.51 4.63
N LYS A 289 1.44 17.36 3.29
CA LYS A 289 1.17 18.45 2.32
C LYS A 289 -0.19 18.31 1.62
N SER A 290 -1.01 17.34 2.02
CA SER A 290 -2.21 16.99 1.26
C SER A 290 -3.44 17.82 1.63
N ASP A 291 -3.96 18.56 0.64
CA ASP A 291 -5.24 19.25 0.77
C ASP A 291 -6.44 18.27 0.77
N ALA A 292 -6.35 17.11 0.13
CA ALA A 292 -7.46 16.15 0.20
C ALA A 292 -7.57 15.55 1.61
N ILE A 293 -6.44 15.20 2.23
CA ILE A 293 -6.40 14.73 3.63
C ILE A 293 -6.87 15.84 4.56
N ARG A 294 -6.40 17.08 4.37
CA ARG A 294 -6.90 18.28 5.08
C ARG A 294 -8.44 18.39 5.00
N ASN A 295 -9.01 18.05 3.86
CA ASN A 295 -10.43 18.18 3.55
C ASN A 295 -11.25 16.89 3.74
N GLY A 296 -10.75 15.93 4.52
CA GLY A 296 -11.57 14.80 4.97
C GLY A 296 -11.45 13.52 4.16
N LYS A 297 -10.38 13.36 3.37
CA LYS A 297 -10.16 12.15 2.56
C LYS A 297 -10.29 10.88 3.41
N SER A 298 -11.16 9.97 2.97
CA SER A 298 -11.36 8.67 3.59
C SER A 298 -10.23 7.70 3.22
N LEU A 299 -9.85 6.85 4.19
CA LEU A 299 -8.99 5.69 3.96
C LEU A 299 -9.65 4.69 3.01
N LEU A 300 -10.97 4.55 3.10
CA LEU A 300 -11.76 3.53 2.42
C LEU A 300 -12.15 3.94 1.00
N ASP A 301 -12.08 5.24 0.67
CA ASP A 301 -12.45 5.77 -0.64
C ASP A 301 -11.27 5.76 -1.61
N TRP A 302 -11.22 4.74 -2.46
CA TRP A 302 -10.26 4.63 -3.57
C TRP A 302 -10.89 4.94 -4.94
N ASN A 303 -12.12 5.46 -4.98
CA ASN A 303 -12.85 5.72 -6.23
C ASN A 303 -12.43 7.02 -6.94
N THR A 304 -11.52 7.80 -6.35
CA THR A 304 -11.07 9.08 -6.89
C THR A 304 -9.55 9.08 -7.08
N SER A 305 -9.11 9.57 -8.25
CA SER A 305 -7.75 9.51 -8.82
C SER A 305 -6.69 10.35 -8.10
N ALA A 306 -6.68 10.33 -6.78
CA ALA A 306 -5.67 10.97 -5.95
C ALA A 306 -4.73 9.90 -5.37
N ASP A 307 -4.22 9.04 -6.25
CA ASP A 307 -3.67 7.72 -5.95
C ASP A 307 -2.64 7.79 -4.81
N ASN A 308 -1.67 8.70 -4.87
CA ASN A 308 -0.59 8.86 -3.89
C ASN A 308 -1.05 9.14 -2.45
N LEU A 309 -2.20 9.79 -2.30
CA LEU A 309 -2.76 10.16 -1.00
C LEU A 309 -3.42 8.96 -0.33
N ASN A 310 -4.00 8.07 -1.13
CA ASN A 310 -4.59 6.83 -0.67
C ASN A 310 -3.52 5.87 -0.14
N TYR A 311 -2.39 5.77 -0.85
CA TYR A 311 -1.21 5.04 -0.37
C TYR A 311 -0.70 5.60 0.96
N ALA A 312 -0.63 6.92 1.13
CA ALA A 312 -0.16 7.51 2.40
C ALA A 312 -1.07 7.15 3.58
N LEU A 313 -2.40 7.22 3.42
CA LEU A 313 -3.33 6.82 4.48
C LEU A 313 -3.22 5.33 4.79
N SER A 314 -3.10 4.49 3.76
CA SER A 314 -3.02 3.03 3.92
C SER A 314 -1.71 2.59 4.55
N TYR A 315 -0.58 3.19 4.13
CA TYR A 315 0.73 3.04 4.77
C TYR A 315 0.64 3.32 6.28
N PHE A 316 0.17 4.51 6.66
CA PHE A 316 0.12 4.87 8.08
C PHE A 316 -0.90 4.04 8.86
N PHE A 317 -2.00 3.61 8.22
CA PHE A 317 -2.96 2.71 8.85
C PHE A 317 -2.33 1.34 9.14
N GLY A 318 -1.64 0.74 8.17
CA GLY A 318 -0.94 -0.54 8.34
C GLY A 318 0.12 -0.48 9.44
N GLN A 319 0.89 0.62 9.49
CA GLN A 319 1.86 0.86 10.57
C GLN A 319 1.20 1.07 11.93
N TYR A 320 0.09 1.80 11.99
CA TYR A 320 -0.68 1.98 13.21
C TYR A 320 -1.21 0.65 13.73
N LEU A 321 -1.82 -0.17 12.87
CA LEU A 321 -2.31 -1.50 13.25
C LEU A 321 -1.19 -2.39 13.81
N ARG A 322 -0.05 -2.47 13.11
CA ARG A 322 1.11 -3.23 13.58
C ARG A 322 1.57 -2.76 14.95
N THR A 323 1.81 -1.46 15.12
CA THR A 323 2.34 -0.90 16.37
C THR A 323 1.39 -1.09 17.55
N GLN A 324 0.08 -1.01 17.33
CA GLN A 324 -0.93 -1.26 18.36
C GLN A 324 -1.00 -2.74 18.77
N VAL A 325 -0.86 -3.66 17.81
CA VAL A 325 -0.77 -5.10 18.11
C VAL A 325 0.53 -5.39 18.88
N ASP A 326 1.66 -4.82 18.46
CA ASP A 326 2.94 -4.96 19.16
C ASP A 326 2.87 -4.43 20.60
N GLU A 327 2.23 -3.26 20.80
CA GLU A 327 2.02 -2.68 22.13
C GLU A 327 1.15 -3.60 23.01
N ALA A 328 0.05 -4.11 22.48
CA ALA A 328 -0.87 -4.97 23.22
C ALA A 328 -0.25 -6.32 23.61
N LEU A 329 0.59 -6.89 22.74
CA LEU A 329 1.35 -8.10 23.02
C LEU A 329 2.48 -7.89 24.05
N GLY A 330 3.04 -6.68 24.08
CA GLY A 330 4.14 -6.31 24.94
C GLY A 330 5.50 -6.90 24.50
N SER A 331 6.57 -6.36 25.09
CA SER A 331 7.95 -6.67 24.70
C SER A 331 8.28 -8.17 24.71
N GLY A 332 8.87 -8.65 23.62
CA GLY A 332 9.33 -10.04 23.46
C GLY A 332 8.27 -11.00 22.90
N ASN A 333 7.05 -10.53 22.66
CA ASN A 333 6.00 -11.26 21.94
C ASN A 333 5.81 -10.63 20.56
N GLY A 334 5.38 -11.44 19.60
CA GLY A 334 5.10 -10.97 18.24
C GLY A 334 4.22 -11.97 17.51
N VAL A 335 3.41 -11.45 16.60
CA VAL A 335 2.57 -12.25 15.71
C VAL A 335 2.78 -11.78 14.27
N LYS A 336 2.47 -12.63 13.31
CA LYS A 336 2.47 -12.26 11.90
C LYS A 336 1.14 -11.61 11.58
N VAL A 337 0.95 -10.38 12.07
CA VAL A 337 -0.35 -9.67 12.03
C VAL A 337 -0.91 -9.59 10.60
N PHE A 338 -0.07 -9.32 9.60
CA PHE A 338 -0.52 -9.24 8.21
C PHE A 338 -0.90 -10.60 7.62
N ASN A 339 -0.19 -11.68 7.97
CA ASN A 339 -0.61 -13.05 7.65
C ASN A 339 -1.96 -13.40 8.29
N GLU A 340 -2.21 -13.00 9.54
CA GLU A 340 -3.51 -13.23 10.18
C GLU A 340 -4.65 -12.49 9.46
N ILE A 341 -4.40 -11.28 8.96
CA ILE A 341 -5.38 -10.52 8.16
C ILE A 341 -5.63 -11.22 6.82
N ILE A 342 -4.56 -11.55 6.08
CA ILE A 342 -4.66 -12.20 4.76
C ILE A 342 -5.39 -13.55 4.87
N THR A 343 -5.22 -14.27 5.97
CA THR A 343 -5.79 -15.60 6.14
C THR A 343 -7.18 -15.62 6.79
N ASP A 344 -7.68 -14.48 7.27
CA ASP A 344 -9.01 -14.36 7.88
C ASP A 344 -10.11 -14.36 6.81
N PRO A 345 -11.10 -15.27 6.88
CA PRO A 345 -12.14 -15.41 5.87
C PRO A 345 -13.18 -14.27 5.86
N GLY A 346 -13.12 -13.37 6.85
CA GLY A 346 -13.94 -12.16 6.87
C GLY A 346 -13.54 -11.17 5.78
N ASN A 347 -12.25 -11.14 5.40
CA ASN A 347 -11.62 -10.17 4.50
C ASN A 347 -11.92 -8.69 4.88
N GLY A 348 -11.32 -7.72 4.18
CA GLY A 348 -11.61 -6.29 4.33
C GLY A 348 -11.60 -5.80 5.77
N ASN A 349 -12.60 -4.97 6.11
CA ASN A 349 -12.74 -4.43 7.47
C ASN A 349 -13.00 -5.50 8.54
N ALA A 350 -13.67 -6.62 8.20
CA ALA A 350 -13.98 -7.69 9.14
C ALA A 350 -12.71 -8.44 9.59
N ALA A 351 -11.79 -8.72 8.66
CA ALA A 351 -10.50 -9.33 8.97
C ALA A 351 -9.65 -8.46 9.92
N VAL A 352 -9.65 -7.14 9.69
CA VAL A 352 -8.95 -6.21 10.57
C VAL A 352 -9.62 -6.12 11.94
N GLU A 353 -10.95 -6.08 12.00
CA GLU A 353 -11.69 -6.09 13.26
C GLU A 353 -11.43 -7.36 14.08
N SER A 354 -11.34 -8.54 13.43
CA SER A 354 -10.94 -9.79 14.08
C SER A 354 -9.60 -9.66 14.81
N VAL A 355 -8.59 -9.07 14.17
CA VAL A 355 -7.26 -8.85 14.76
C VAL A 355 -7.32 -7.85 15.91
N ILE A 356 -8.03 -6.73 15.72
CA ILE A 356 -8.25 -5.71 16.77
C ILE A 356 -8.87 -6.35 18.01
N GLN A 357 -9.95 -7.09 17.84
CA GLN A 357 -10.68 -7.71 18.95
C GLN A 357 -9.91 -8.85 19.62
N LYS A 358 -9.04 -9.53 18.86
CA LYS A 358 -8.22 -10.61 19.39
C LYS A 358 -7.07 -10.11 20.26
N TYR A 359 -6.40 -9.03 19.85
CA TYR A 359 -5.16 -8.59 20.48
C TYR A 359 -5.27 -7.30 21.28
N ILE A 360 -6.08 -6.34 20.84
CA ILE A 360 -6.10 -4.97 21.38
C ILE A 360 -7.24 -4.82 22.40
N ASP A 361 -8.49 -4.92 21.93
CA ASP A 361 -9.67 -4.82 22.80
C ASP A 361 -10.86 -5.56 22.16
N PRO A 362 -11.43 -6.57 22.84
CA PRO A 362 -12.52 -7.38 22.30
C PRO A 362 -13.83 -6.63 22.05
N GLN A 363 -13.96 -5.36 22.44
CA GLN A 363 -15.12 -4.51 22.18
C GLN A 363 -14.84 -3.38 21.21
N LEU A 364 -13.58 -3.16 20.82
CA LEU A 364 -13.21 -2.10 19.90
C LEU A 364 -13.59 -2.48 18.47
N THR A 365 -14.44 -1.64 17.87
CA THR A 365 -14.87 -1.79 16.48
C THR A 365 -13.82 -1.21 15.52
N PHE A 366 -13.88 -1.62 14.26
CA PHE A 366 -13.05 -1.03 13.20
C PHE A 366 -13.30 0.48 13.05
N GLY A 367 -14.54 0.94 13.17
CA GLY A 367 -14.89 2.36 13.09
C GLY A 367 -14.22 3.19 14.18
N GLU A 368 -14.30 2.75 15.43
CA GLU A 368 -13.61 3.39 16.56
C GLU A 368 -12.08 3.32 16.39
N PHE A 369 -11.56 2.21 15.85
CA PHE A 369 -10.13 2.07 15.56
C PHE A 369 -9.66 3.05 14.49
N LEU A 370 -10.47 3.37 13.47
CA LEU A 370 -10.18 4.43 12.50
C LEU A 370 -10.10 5.80 13.17
N THR A 371 -10.97 6.09 14.13
CA THR A 371 -10.90 7.33 14.92
C THR A 371 -9.62 7.37 15.76
N ASN A 372 -9.24 6.28 16.42
CA ASN A 372 -8.00 6.19 17.18
C ASN A 372 -6.76 6.37 16.28
N TYR A 373 -6.76 5.76 15.10
CA TYR A 373 -5.74 5.95 14.07
C TYR A 373 -5.58 7.44 13.72
N ARG A 374 -6.68 8.14 13.45
CA ARG A 374 -6.64 9.59 13.12
C ARG A 374 -6.15 10.43 14.30
N ALA A 375 -6.54 10.09 15.52
CA ALA A 375 -6.02 10.73 16.73
C ALA A 375 -4.52 10.46 16.91
N ALA A 376 -4.03 9.25 16.59
CA ALA A 376 -2.62 8.89 16.65
C ALA A 376 -1.76 9.69 15.68
N MET A 377 -2.27 9.99 14.47
CA MET A 377 -1.59 10.88 13.51
C MET A 377 -1.34 12.28 14.10
N VAL A 378 -2.29 12.78 14.91
CA VAL A 378 -2.17 14.08 15.57
C VAL A 378 -1.27 13.99 16.80
N LEU A 379 -1.55 13.07 17.71
CA LEU A 379 -0.97 13.00 19.06
C LEU A 379 0.37 12.28 19.14
N LYS A 380 0.65 11.30 18.27
CA LYS A 380 1.90 10.52 18.28
C LYS A 380 2.35 10.15 19.70
N ALA A 381 1.43 9.69 20.54
CA ALA A 381 1.74 9.41 21.93
C ALA A 381 2.79 8.29 22.04
N ASP A 382 3.65 8.36 23.07
CA ASP A 382 4.68 7.32 23.28
C ASP A 382 4.06 5.95 23.60
N THR A 383 2.85 5.91 24.15
CA THR A 383 2.10 4.71 24.52
C THR A 383 0.60 4.94 24.41
N GLY A 384 -0.17 3.88 24.21
CA GLY A 384 -1.62 3.84 24.20
C GLY A 384 -2.21 4.02 22.81
N SER A 385 -3.54 4.02 22.76
CA SER A 385 -4.33 3.97 21.51
C SER A 385 -4.13 5.15 20.56
N PHE A 386 -3.54 6.25 21.03
CA PHE A 386 -3.38 7.49 20.27
C PHE A 386 -1.91 7.75 19.89
N GLY A 387 -1.17 6.70 19.58
CA GLY A 387 0.23 6.77 19.19
C GLY A 387 0.69 5.59 18.34
N PHE A 388 1.97 5.64 17.97
CA PHE A 388 2.66 4.58 17.23
C PHE A 388 3.65 3.85 18.14
N ASN A 389 3.25 3.60 19.39
CA ASN A 389 4.07 2.95 20.41
C ASN A 389 5.47 3.60 20.59
N GLY A 390 5.54 4.92 20.43
CA GLY A 390 6.78 5.70 20.57
C GLY A 390 7.83 5.50 19.47
N GLU A 391 7.48 4.86 18.35
CA GLU A 391 8.42 4.67 17.23
C GLU A 391 8.81 6.03 16.59
N GLU A 392 10.10 6.37 16.65
CA GLU A 392 10.60 7.70 16.27
C GLU A 392 10.33 8.09 14.81
N ALA A 393 10.21 7.11 13.91
CA ALA A 393 9.90 7.33 12.50
C ALA A 393 8.60 8.16 12.34
N PHE A 394 7.60 7.95 13.19
CA PHE A 394 6.30 8.62 13.06
C PHE A 394 6.25 10.00 13.70
N ASN A 395 7.33 10.46 14.35
CA ASN A 395 7.38 11.79 14.96
C ASN A 395 7.31 12.93 13.93
N GLY A 396 7.65 12.65 12.68
CA GLY A 396 7.58 13.61 11.58
C GLY A 396 6.15 13.92 11.08
N ILE A 397 5.14 13.18 11.55
CA ILE A 397 3.76 13.36 11.06
C ILE A 397 3.22 14.72 11.51
N SER A 398 2.76 15.49 10.53
CA SER A 398 2.17 16.81 10.71
C SER A 398 0.81 16.86 10.00
N THR A 399 -0.24 16.50 10.73
CA THR A 399 -1.62 16.48 10.21
C THR A 399 -2.07 17.86 9.74
N PRO A 400 -2.46 18.02 8.46
CA PRO A 400 -2.92 19.29 7.94
C PRO A 400 -4.30 19.64 8.51
N LEU A 401 -4.46 20.90 8.94
CA LEU A 401 -5.67 21.36 9.63
C LEU A 401 -6.74 21.86 8.65
N TYR A 402 -7.97 21.38 8.83
CA TYR A 402 -9.16 21.83 8.13
C TYR A 402 -9.55 23.24 8.56
N ILE A 403 -9.78 24.11 7.57
CA ILE A 403 -10.09 25.53 7.75
C ILE A 403 -11.50 25.91 7.29
N GLY A 404 -12.29 24.94 6.82
CA GLY A 404 -13.65 25.18 6.35
C GLY A 404 -14.69 25.25 7.47
N GLY A 405 -15.97 25.34 7.08
CA GLY A 405 -17.12 25.25 7.99
C GLY A 405 -17.73 23.85 7.99
N THR A 406 -19.04 23.75 8.20
CA THR A 406 -19.74 22.45 8.09
C THR A 406 -19.48 21.78 6.75
N THR A 407 -19.17 20.50 6.80
CA THR A 407 -18.94 19.65 5.62
C THR A 407 -19.58 18.27 5.83
N ASN A 408 -19.46 17.39 4.84
CA ASN A 408 -19.78 15.98 5.00
C ASN A 408 -18.52 15.13 4.83
N LEU A 409 -18.46 14.02 5.56
CA LEU A 409 -17.38 13.05 5.49
C LEU A 409 -17.95 11.73 4.99
N ALA A 410 -17.31 11.13 3.98
CA ALA A 410 -17.56 9.73 3.61
C ALA A 410 -17.18 8.80 4.79
N GLY A 411 -17.70 7.57 4.81
CA GLY A 411 -17.27 6.57 5.82
C GLY A 411 -15.76 6.40 5.82
N GLY A 412 -15.13 6.38 7.00
CA GLY A 412 -13.68 6.38 7.19
C GLY A 412 -12.97 7.71 6.92
N GLY A 413 -13.72 8.77 6.58
CA GLY A 413 -13.25 10.14 6.43
C GLY A 413 -13.10 10.85 7.77
N ALA A 414 -12.10 11.73 7.88
CA ALA A 414 -11.86 12.50 9.09
C ALA A 414 -11.17 13.83 8.82
N ILE A 415 -11.51 14.85 9.61
CA ILE A 415 -10.86 16.17 9.61
C ILE A 415 -10.33 16.51 11.00
N VAL A 416 -9.28 17.32 11.05
CA VAL A 416 -8.76 17.92 12.29
C VAL A 416 -8.80 19.43 12.13
N THR A 417 -9.42 20.15 13.06
CA THR A 417 -9.50 21.62 13.03
C THR A 417 -9.04 22.22 14.35
N ALA A 418 -8.66 23.49 14.34
CA ALA A 418 -8.28 24.21 15.56
C ALA A 418 -9.51 24.69 16.33
N ILE A 419 -9.46 24.62 17.66
CA ILE A 419 -10.47 25.20 18.55
C ILE A 419 -9.80 26.08 19.60
N ASP A 420 -10.40 27.23 19.92
CA ASP A 420 -9.90 28.20 20.90
C ASP A 420 -10.79 28.33 22.15
N ALA A 421 -11.89 27.57 22.18
CA ALA A 421 -12.85 27.50 23.26
C ALA A 421 -13.44 26.09 23.35
N PRO A 422 -14.07 25.71 24.48
CA PRO A 422 -14.78 24.44 24.61
C PRO A 422 -15.77 24.24 23.46
N PHE A 423 -15.67 23.11 22.77
CA PHE A 423 -16.51 22.76 21.63
C PHE A 423 -17.74 22.00 22.09
N THR A 424 -18.93 22.46 21.73
CA THR A 424 -20.17 21.70 22.00
C THR A 424 -20.49 20.83 20.80
N VAL A 425 -20.52 19.51 21.00
CA VAL A 425 -20.84 18.52 19.97
C VAL A 425 -22.21 18.86 19.34
N PRO A 426 -22.29 19.09 18.02
CA PRO A 426 -23.51 19.52 17.37
C PRO A 426 -24.57 18.41 17.39
N VAL A 427 -25.82 18.77 17.73
CA VAL A 427 -26.93 17.81 17.74
C VAL A 427 -27.37 17.38 16.33
N ASP A 428 -26.88 18.07 15.30
CA ASP A 428 -27.17 17.86 13.88
C ASP A 428 -26.04 17.12 13.13
N GLN A 429 -25.05 16.57 13.85
CA GLN A 429 -24.04 15.69 13.24
C GLN A 429 -24.64 14.33 12.85
N GLY A 430 -23.93 13.63 11.96
CA GLY A 430 -24.23 12.26 11.58
C GLY A 430 -24.23 11.28 12.75
N THR A 431 -24.97 10.17 12.63
CA THR A 431 -25.06 9.16 13.69
C THR A 431 -23.76 8.38 13.89
N ASP A 432 -22.96 8.27 12.84
CA ASP A 432 -21.65 7.59 12.85
C ASP A 432 -20.50 8.60 12.93
N VAL A 433 -20.81 9.89 13.12
CA VAL A 433 -19.79 10.93 13.29
C VAL A 433 -19.42 11.07 14.76
N SER A 434 -18.14 10.88 15.06
CA SER A 434 -17.56 11.09 16.38
C SER A 434 -16.69 12.34 16.42
N CYS A 435 -16.57 12.93 17.60
CA CYS A 435 -15.79 14.14 17.85
C CYS A 435 -14.88 13.91 19.05
N LEU A 436 -13.61 14.28 18.93
CA LEU A 436 -12.60 14.19 19.98
C LEU A 436 -11.89 15.54 20.17
N GLY A 437 -11.91 16.04 21.40
CA GLY A 437 -11.06 17.18 21.80
C GLY A 437 -9.63 16.70 21.98
N ILE A 438 -8.67 17.41 21.40
CA ILE A 438 -7.26 17.02 21.43
C ILE A 438 -6.44 18.13 22.10
N PHE A 439 -5.58 17.72 23.04
CA PHE A 439 -4.54 18.55 23.63
C PHE A 439 -3.20 18.19 22.99
N TRP A 440 -2.80 18.95 21.98
CA TRP A 440 -1.53 18.80 21.27
C TRP A 440 -0.48 19.79 21.76
#